data_AF-A0A7J5AQH9-F1
#
_entry.id   AF-A0A7J5AQH9-F1
#
_cell.length_a   1.000
_cell.length_b   1.000
_cell.length_c   1.000
_cell.angle_alpha   90.00
_cell.angle_beta   90.00
_cell.angle_gamma   90.00
#
_symmetry.space_group_name_H-M   'P 1'
#
loop_
_entity.id
_entity.type
_entity.pdbx_description
1 polymer ?
#
loop_
_entity_poly.entity_id
_entity_poly.type
_entity_poly.pdbx_seq_one_letter_code
_entity_poly.pdbx_strand_id
1 'polypeptide(L)'
;MGENKHIEELDAFAKKYIQEIEEEQPSLDFTSNLMNILAKEENVALYKATPLISKKAWGILLSILTISIFYVSKGASLSWVKMPKIKFDYFTKFQNFNFLEGITISNTVLYTCFFFTLMIFVQIYYLKNHFTRNLNM
;
A
#
# COMPACT_ATOMS: atom_id res chain seq x y z
N MET A 1 -21.86 8.68 -68.23
CA MET A 1 -21.77 10.04 -67.67
C MET A 1 -23.12 10.40 -67.04
N GLY A 2 -23.41 9.95 -65.82
CA GLY A 2 -24.74 10.13 -65.22
C GLY A 2 -24.88 9.88 -63.71
N GLU A 3 -23.82 9.48 -63.00
CA GLU A 3 -23.90 9.06 -61.58
C GLU A 3 -23.87 10.20 -60.54
N ASN A 4 -23.63 11.44 -60.95
CA ASN A 4 -23.41 12.58 -60.02
C ASN A 4 -24.54 13.62 -60.01
N LYS A 5 -25.76 13.28 -60.45
CA LYS A 5 -26.88 14.24 -60.51
C LYS A 5 -27.70 14.37 -59.22
N HIS A 6 -27.53 13.46 -58.26
CA HIS A 6 -28.36 13.38 -57.05
C HIS A 6 -27.60 13.61 -55.73
N ILE A 7 -26.32 13.98 -55.78
CA ILE A 7 -25.49 14.18 -54.58
C ILE A 7 -25.99 15.36 -53.74
N GLU A 8 -26.40 16.45 -54.39
CA GLU A 8 -26.96 17.64 -53.73
C GLU A 8 -28.33 17.34 -53.11
N GLU A 9 -29.14 16.49 -53.77
CA GLU A 9 -30.43 16.06 -53.25
C GLU A 9 -30.28 15.14 -52.03
N LEU A 10 -29.29 14.25 -52.04
CA LEU A 10 -28.95 13.40 -50.90
C LEU A 10 -28.42 14.22 -49.72
N ASP A 11 -27.57 15.22 -49.98
CA ASP A 11 -27.04 16.12 -48.94
C ASP A 11 -28.16 16.97 -48.32
N ALA A 12 -29.04 17.53 -49.16
CA ALA A 12 -30.21 18.27 -48.70
C ALA A 12 -31.17 17.40 -47.87
N PHE A 13 -31.36 16.13 -48.27
CA PHE A 13 -32.16 15.16 -47.52
C PHE A 13 -31.54 14.81 -46.17
N ALA A 14 -30.24 14.53 -46.13
CA ALA A 14 -29.51 14.23 -44.89
C ALA A 14 -29.53 15.42 -43.93
N LYS A 15 -29.31 16.63 -44.44
CA LYS A 15 -29.33 17.86 -43.64
C LYS A 15 -30.71 18.16 -43.06
N LYS A 16 -31.77 17.95 -43.85
CA LYS A 16 -33.16 18.09 -43.38
C LYS A 16 -33.45 17.08 -42.27
N TYR A 17 -33.05 15.82 -42.45
CA TYR A 17 -33.28 14.78 -41.45
C TYR A 17 -32.54 15.06 -40.15
N ILE A 18 -31.29 15.54 -40.22
CA ILE A 18 -30.51 15.92 -39.04
C ILE A 18 -31.13 17.12 -38.30
N GLN A 19 -31.72 18.08 -39.02
CA GLN A 19 -32.42 19.21 -38.43
C GLN A 19 -33.78 18.87 -37.82
N GLU A 20 -34.44 17.81 -38.30
CA GLU A 20 -35.72 17.32 -37.77
C GLU A 20 -35.54 16.42 -36.53
N ILE A 21 -34.31 15.98 -36.24
CA ILE A 21 -34.01 15.29 -34.98
C ILE A 21 -34.08 16.33 -33.86
N GLU A 22 -34.98 16.11 -32.90
CA GLU A 22 -35.03 16.93 -31.68
C GLU A 22 -33.69 16.85 -30.95
N GLU A 23 -33.11 18.00 -30.63
CA GLU A 23 -31.89 18.06 -29.85
C GLU A 23 -32.17 17.48 -28.46
N GLU A 24 -31.62 16.30 -28.17
CA GLU A 24 -31.68 15.71 -26.83
C GLU A 24 -30.90 16.61 -25.87
N GLN A 25 -31.60 17.46 -25.13
CA GLN A 25 -31.00 18.28 -24.10
C GLN A 25 -30.77 17.43 -22.85
N PRO A 26 -29.58 17.50 -22.24
CA PRO A 26 -29.36 16.84 -20.97
C PRO A 26 -30.37 17.36 -19.94
N SER A 27 -30.73 16.51 -18.99
CA SER A 27 -31.61 16.93 -17.90
C SER A 27 -31.00 18.14 -17.17
N LEU A 28 -31.86 19.00 -16.63
CA LEU A 28 -31.43 20.20 -15.88
C LEU A 28 -30.44 19.86 -14.75
N ASP A 29 -30.56 18.67 -14.17
CA ASP A 29 -29.73 18.18 -13.08
C ASP A 29 -28.57 17.28 -13.53
N PHE A 30 -28.29 17.17 -14.83
CA PHE A 30 -27.26 16.29 -15.37
C PHE A 30 -25.90 16.55 -14.72
N THR A 31 -25.47 17.82 -14.68
CA THR A 31 -24.20 18.22 -14.07
C THR A 31 -24.16 17.90 -12.57
N SER A 32 -25.25 18.14 -11.84
CA SER A 32 -25.36 17.86 -10.41
C SER A 32 -25.28 16.37 -10.11
N ASN A 33 -25.90 15.53 -10.94
CA ASN A 33 -25.84 14.07 -10.82
C ASN A 33 -24.45 13.54 -11.15
N LEU A 34 -23.85 14.02 -12.23
CA LEU A 34 -22.51 13.62 -12.67
C LEU A 34 -21.47 13.99 -11.59
N MET A 35 -21.54 15.21 -11.05
CA MET A 35 -20.64 15.64 -9.99
C MET A 35 -20.83 14.85 -8.69
N ASN A 36 -22.06 14.47 -8.35
CA ASN A 36 -22.34 13.59 -7.21
C ASN A 36 -21.75 12.18 -7.40
N ILE A 37 -21.81 11.63 -8.61
CA ILE A 37 -21.25 10.32 -8.92
C ILE A 37 -19.71 10.38 -8.83
N LEU A 38 -19.09 11.37 -9.46
CA LEU A 38 -17.65 11.58 -9.41
C LEU A 38 -17.15 11.79 -7.98
N ALA A 39 -17.82 12.64 -7.20
CA ALA A 39 -17.46 12.87 -5.81
C ALA A 39 -17.53 11.57 -4.98
N LYS A 40 -18.54 10.72 -5.18
CA LYS A 40 -18.62 9.43 -4.48
C LYS A 40 -17.51 8.48 -4.90
N GLU A 41 -17.14 8.44 -6.17
CA GLU A 41 -16.10 7.54 -6.69
C GLU A 41 -14.68 7.99 -6.30
N GLU A 42 -14.39 9.29 -6.36
CA GLU A 42 -13.11 9.87 -5.91
C GLU A 42 -12.85 9.60 -4.43
N ASN A 43 -13.87 9.79 -3.58
CA ASN A 43 -13.73 9.53 -2.14
C ASN A 43 -13.47 8.04 -1.84
N VAL A 44 -13.94 7.11 -2.67
CA VAL A 44 -13.71 5.67 -2.48
C VAL A 44 -12.34 5.23 -3.01
N ALA A 45 -11.85 5.85 -4.09
CA ALA A 45 -10.55 5.52 -4.69
C ALA A 45 -9.36 6.16 -3.96
N LEU A 46 -9.51 7.40 -3.46
CA LEU A 46 -8.41 8.16 -2.87
C LEU A 46 -8.13 7.80 -1.39
N TYR A 47 -9.10 7.20 -0.69
CA TYR A 47 -9.03 6.99 0.77
C TYR A 47 -8.89 5.53 1.23
N LYS A 48 -8.25 4.66 0.42
CA LYS A 48 -7.66 3.45 1.03
C LYS A 48 -6.37 3.86 1.74
N ALA A 49 -6.51 4.33 2.97
CA ALA A 49 -5.40 4.49 3.91
C ALA A 49 -4.76 3.11 4.14
N THR A 50 -3.86 2.72 3.25
CA THR A 50 -3.09 1.49 3.35
C THR A 50 -2.12 1.67 4.51
N PRO A 51 -2.24 0.89 5.58
CA PRO A 51 -1.33 1.02 6.69
C PRO A 51 0.08 0.68 6.20
N LEU A 52 1.02 1.64 6.31
CA LEU A 52 2.44 1.49 5.92
C LEU A 52 3.07 0.19 6.42
N ILE A 53 2.62 -0.27 7.59
CA ILE A 53 2.99 -1.55 8.18
C ILE A 53 1.70 -2.34 8.43
N SER A 54 1.60 -3.50 7.79
CA SER A 54 0.51 -4.45 8.02
C SER A 54 0.39 -4.80 9.50
N LYS A 55 -0.83 -5.00 10.00
CA LYS A 55 -1.09 -5.37 11.42
C LYS A 55 -0.27 -6.59 11.87
N LYS A 56 0.05 -7.50 10.93
CA LYS A 56 0.90 -8.68 11.17
C LYS A 56 2.35 -8.31 11.44
N ALA A 57 2.88 -7.31 10.72
CA ALA A 57 4.27 -6.86 10.87
C ALA A 57 4.52 -6.14 12.20
N TRP A 58 3.51 -5.45 12.76
CA TRP A 58 3.57 -4.90 14.12
C TRP A 58 3.77 -5.98 15.20
N GLY A 59 3.13 -7.14 15.06
CA GLY A 59 3.30 -8.25 16.01
C GLY A 59 4.70 -8.85 15.97
N ILE A 60 5.30 -8.96 14.77
CA ILE A 60 6.68 -9.42 14.59
C ILE A 60 7.66 -8.44 15.23
N LEU A 61 7.42 -7.15 15.02
CA LEU A 61 8.17 -6.06 15.61
C LEU A 61 8.20 -6.13 17.15
N LEU A 62 7.02 -6.28 17.74
CA LEU A 62 6.86 -6.37 19.19
C LEU A 62 7.56 -7.62 19.74
N SER A 63 7.47 -8.74 19.04
CA SER A 63 8.15 -9.99 19.41
C SER A 63 9.67 -9.81 19.44
N ILE A 64 10.26 -9.23 18.39
CA ILE A 64 11.71 -8.97 18.30
C ILE A 64 12.16 -8.04 19.43
N LEU A 65 11.41 -6.97 19.70
CA LEU A 65 11.73 -6.04 20.77
C LEU A 65 11.71 -6.74 22.15
N THR A 66 10.68 -7.55 22.41
CA THR A 66 10.55 -8.28 23.68
C THR A 66 11.69 -9.28 23.87
N ILE A 67 12.05 -10.01 22.83
CA ILE A 67 13.17 -10.97 22.85
C ILE A 67 14.49 -10.25 23.09
N SER A 68 14.70 -9.11 22.44
CA SER A 68 15.94 -8.33 22.58
C SER A 68 16.10 -7.76 24.00
N ILE A 69 15.02 -7.22 24.58
CA ILE A 69 14.98 -6.75 25.97
C ILE A 69 15.27 -7.92 26.94
N PHE A 70 14.66 -9.08 26.73
CA PHE A 70 14.85 -10.24 27.59
C PHE A 70 16.28 -10.81 27.49
N TYR A 71 16.86 -10.78 26.29
CA TYR A 71 18.22 -11.22 26.02
C TYR A 71 19.25 -10.31 26.69
N VAL A 72 19.08 -8.99 26.59
CA VAL A 72 19.98 -8.00 27.22
C VAL A 72 19.82 -7.99 28.75
N SER A 73 18.60 -8.10 29.26
CA SER A 73 18.32 -8.08 30.70
C SER A 73 18.85 -9.31 31.45
N LYS A 74 19.09 -10.44 30.76
CA LYS A 74 19.54 -11.69 31.39
C LYS A 74 21.03 -11.98 31.25
N GLY A 75 21.83 -11.05 30.73
CA GLY A 75 23.30 -11.11 30.75
C GLY A 75 23.88 -12.53 30.65
N ALA A 76 23.80 -13.13 29.46
CA ALA A 76 24.27 -14.50 29.18
C ALA A 76 23.55 -15.62 29.97
N SER A 77 22.39 -16.06 29.46
CA SER A 77 22.05 -17.47 29.21
C SER A 77 20.54 -17.59 28.97
N LEU A 78 20.16 -17.72 27.70
CA LEU A 78 18.77 -17.99 27.30
C LEU A 78 18.41 -19.46 27.54
N SER A 79 18.75 -20.03 28.71
CA SER A 79 18.60 -21.46 28.99
C SER A 79 17.16 -21.86 29.35
N TRP A 80 16.27 -20.89 29.57
CA TRP A 80 14.89 -21.13 30.02
C TRP A 80 13.84 -20.98 28.91
N VAL A 81 14.15 -20.31 27.80
CA VAL A 81 13.20 -20.19 26.69
C VAL A 81 13.26 -21.48 25.88
N LYS A 82 12.49 -22.49 26.30
CA LYS A 82 12.18 -23.64 25.45
C LYS A 82 11.34 -23.12 24.28
N MET A 83 12.03 -22.66 23.24
CA MET A 83 11.44 -22.28 21.97
C MET A 83 10.53 -23.45 21.54
N PRO A 84 9.20 -23.26 21.40
CA PRO A 84 8.37 -24.29 20.82
C PRO A 84 8.97 -24.61 19.44
N LYS A 85 9.05 -25.91 19.09
CA LYS A 85 9.49 -26.35 17.77
C LYS A 85 8.44 -25.89 16.74
N ILE A 86 8.51 -24.62 16.36
CA ILE A 86 7.78 -24.08 15.23
C ILE A 86 8.44 -24.74 14.03
N LYS A 87 7.72 -25.68 13.40
CA LYS A 87 8.16 -26.30 12.15
C LYS A 87 8.06 -25.24 11.06
N PHE A 88 9.12 -24.46 10.90
CA PHE A 88 9.30 -23.54 9.78
C PHE A 88 9.70 -24.35 8.54
N ASP A 89 8.76 -25.14 8.02
CA ASP A 89 8.99 -25.98 6.83
C ASP A 89 9.39 -25.13 5.59
N TYR A 90 9.05 -23.84 5.63
CA TYR A 90 9.43 -22.82 4.63
C TYR A 90 10.88 -22.33 4.72
N PHE A 91 11.61 -22.61 5.81
CA PHE A 91 13.01 -22.19 6.00
C PHE A 91 14.03 -23.27 5.63
N THR A 92 13.59 -24.44 5.19
CA THR A 92 14.46 -25.56 4.78
C THR A 92 15.42 -25.20 3.63
N LYS A 93 15.10 -24.19 2.81
CA LYS A 93 16.01 -23.65 1.79
C LYS A 93 17.10 -22.70 2.32
N PHE A 94 16.97 -22.22 3.54
CA PHE A 94 17.95 -21.36 4.21
C PHE A 94 18.89 -22.16 5.13
N GLN A 95 18.99 -23.47 4.96
CA GLN A 95 19.78 -24.34 5.85
C GLN A 95 21.31 -24.07 5.82
N ASN A 96 21.79 -23.17 4.94
CA ASN A 96 23.21 -22.84 4.78
C ASN A 96 23.63 -21.52 5.46
N PHE A 97 23.08 -21.17 6.63
CA PHE A 97 23.60 -20.08 7.47
C PHE A 97 24.79 -20.53 8.34
N ASN A 98 25.67 -21.39 7.82
CA ASN A 98 26.90 -21.85 8.51
C ASN A 98 27.93 -20.73 8.76
N PHE A 99 27.68 -19.50 8.29
CA PHE A 99 28.56 -18.36 8.55
C PHE A 99 28.40 -17.77 9.96
N LEU A 100 27.36 -18.16 10.71
CA LEU A 100 27.18 -17.75 12.11
C LEU A 100 27.85 -18.73 13.09
N GLU A 101 28.25 -19.91 12.62
CA GLU A 101 28.99 -20.93 13.38
C GLU A 101 30.43 -20.47 13.59
N GLY A 102 30.65 -19.63 14.59
CA GLY A 102 31.97 -19.11 14.97
C GLY A 102 32.00 -17.63 15.33
N ILE A 103 30.89 -16.90 15.16
CA ILE A 103 30.84 -15.48 15.51
C ILE A 103 30.57 -15.33 17.01
N THR A 104 31.61 -15.03 17.77
CA THR A 104 31.48 -14.54 19.14
C THR A 104 30.94 -13.12 19.13
N ILE A 105 29.64 -12.97 19.37
CA ILE A 105 28.98 -11.66 19.45
C ILE A 105 29.41 -10.97 20.75
N SER A 106 30.08 -9.83 20.64
CA SER A 106 30.45 -9.02 21.80
C SER A 106 29.25 -8.23 22.33
N ASN A 107 29.26 -7.90 23.63
CA ASN A 107 28.21 -7.09 24.25
C ASN A 107 28.01 -5.74 23.53
N THR A 108 29.08 -5.15 23.00
CA THR A 108 29.02 -3.92 22.20
C THR A 108 28.20 -4.11 20.93
N VAL A 109 28.38 -5.22 20.21
CA VAL A 109 27.59 -5.52 19.00
C VAL A 109 26.11 -5.71 19.34
N LEU A 110 25.81 -6.33 20.48
CA LEU A 110 24.44 -6.46 20.97
C LEU A 110 23.80 -5.11 21.28
N TYR A 111 24.49 -4.23 22.02
CA TYR A 111 23.98 -2.89 22.30
C TYR A 111 23.77 -2.08 21.02
N THR A 112 24.72 -2.12 20.08
CA THR A 112 24.59 -1.46 18.79
C THR A 112 23.38 -1.97 18.01
N CYS A 113 23.18 -3.29 17.96
CA CYS A 113 22.04 -3.90 17.26
C CYS A 113 20.69 -3.50 17.91
N PHE A 114 20.64 -3.45 19.24
CA PHE A 114 19.46 -2.99 19.99
C PHE A 114 19.14 -1.53 19.70
N PHE A 115 20.11 -0.62 19.84
CA PHE A 115 19.92 0.80 19.59
C PHE A 115 19.58 1.08 18.12
N PHE A 116 20.20 0.36 17.19
CA PHE A 116 19.91 0.47 15.76
C PHE A 116 18.46 0.09 15.46
N THR A 117 17.99 -1.02 16.02
CA THR A 117 16.58 -1.45 15.91
C THR A 117 15.63 -0.40 16.49
N LEU A 118 15.97 0.17 17.65
CA LEU A 118 15.17 1.22 18.29
C LEU A 118 15.11 2.49 17.42
N MET A 119 16.23 2.90 16.82
CA MET A 119 16.25 4.04 15.89
C MET A 119 15.40 3.80 14.65
N ILE A 120 15.37 2.58 14.10
CA ILE A 120 14.48 2.24 12.97
C ILE A 120 13.01 2.46 13.37
N PHE A 121 12.60 2.11 14.58
CA PHE A 121 11.22 2.41 15.03
C PHE A 121 10.94 3.90 15.13
N VAL A 122 11.87 4.68 15.66
CA VAL A 122 11.74 6.14 15.72
C VAL A 122 11.63 6.72 14.30
N GLN A 123 12.47 6.26 13.37
CA GLN A 123 12.43 6.69 11.97
C GLN A 123 11.10 6.35 11.30
N ILE A 124 10.57 5.13 11.51
CA ILE A 124 9.25 4.72 11.00
C ILE A 124 8.14 5.60 11.59
N TYR A 125 8.19 5.89 12.89
CA TYR A 125 7.19 6.75 13.55
C TYR A 125 7.23 8.18 12.99
N TYR A 126 8.43 8.76 12.85
CA TYR A 126 8.62 10.08 12.27
C TYR A 126 8.11 10.13 10.82
N LEU A 127 8.47 9.13 10.01
CA LEU A 127 8.06 9.04 8.62
C LEU A 127 6.54 8.87 8.50
N LYS A 128 5.92 8.03 9.35
CA LYS A 128 4.47 7.89 9.44
C LYS A 128 3.81 9.25 9.74
N ASN A 129 4.32 9.99 10.72
CA ASN A 129 3.76 11.31 11.07
C ASN A 129 3.89 12.31 9.92
N HIS A 130 5.03 12.32 9.23
CA HIS A 130 5.26 13.17 8.06
C HIS A 130 4.27 12.85 6.93
N PHE A 131 4.09 11.57 6.58
CA PHE A 131 3.15 11.18 5.53
C PHE A 131 1.69 11.41 5.93
N THR A 132 1.30 11.15 7.19
CA THR A 132 -0.07 11.46 7.65
C THR A 132 -0.38 12.95 7.59
N ARG A 133 0.61 13.83 7.85
CA ARG A 133 0.41 15.29 7.77
C ARG A 133 0.28 15.80 6.33
N ASN A 134 0.99 15.18 5.38
CA ASN A 134 0.99 15.62 3.98
C ASN A 134 -0.08 14.94 3.11
N LEU A 135 -0.66 13.83 3.57
CA LEU A 135 -1.73 13.08 2.86
C LEU A 135 -3.14 13.33 3.43
N ASN A 136 -3.27 14.01 4.58
CA ASN A 136 -4.55 14.59 5.00
C ASN A 136 -4.73 15.95 4.30
N MET A 137 -5.21 15.92 3.06
CA MET A 137 -5.96 17.02 2.43
C MET A 137 -7.36 16.50 2.10
#